data_AF-A0A954MH17-F1
#
_entry.id   AF-A0A954MH17-F1
#
_cell.length_a   1.000
_cell.length_b   1.000
_cell.length_c   1.000
_cell.angle_alpha   90.00
_cell.angle_beta   90.00
_cell.angle_gamma   90.00
#
_symmetry.space_group_name_H-M   'P 1'
#
loop_
_entity.id
_entity.type
_entity.pdbx_description
1 polymer ?
#
loop_
_entity_poly.entity_id
_entity_poly.type
_entity_poly.pdbx_seq_one_letter_code
_entity_poly.pdbx_strand_id
1 'polypeptide(L)' 'MQNRYDFIYLFDVKDGNPNGDPDAGNLPRIDAETGQGLVTDVCIKRKVRNYVGLVHGEQ' A
#
# COMPACT_ATOMS: atom_id res chain seq x y z
N MET A 1 7.63 20.14 -13.73
CA MET A 1 7.53 18.86 -14.46
C MET A 1 6.77 19.11 -15.75
N GLN A 2 7.36 18.84 -16.92
CA GLN A 2 6.70 19.04 -18.24
C GLN A 2 6.06 17.77 -18.80
N ASN A 3 6.39 16.61 -18.24
CA ASN A 3 5.95 15.31 -18.74
C ASN A 3 5.06 14.61 -17.72
N ARG A 4 4.05 13.89 -18.21
CA ARG A 4 3.29 12.91 -17.44
C ARG A 4 4.11 11.63 -17.32
N TYR A 5 4.17 11.07 -16.12
CA TYR A 5 4.79 9.78 -15.84
C TYR A 5 3.73 8.82 -15.33
N ASP A 6 3.57 7.69 -16.00
CA ASP A 6 2.76 6.57 -15.56
C ASP A 6 3.69 5.38 -15.32
N PHE A 7 3.42 4.59 -14.28
CA PHE A 7 4.24 3.44 -13.92
C PHE A 7 3.39 2.32 -13.31
N ILE A 8 3.89 1.09 -13.44
CA ILE A 8 3.35 -0.09 -12.77
C ILE A 8 4.32 -0.44 -11.64
N TYR A 9 3.79 -0.63 -10.44
CA TYR A 9 4.55 -1.07 -9.28
C TYR A 9 4.11 -2.48 -8.90
N LEU A 10 5.02 -3.45 -9.02
CA LEU A 10 4.80 -4.85 -8.67
C LEU A 10 5.55 -5.15 -7.36
N PHE A 11 4.87 -5.81 -6.43
CA PHE A 11 5.46 -6.31 -5.19
C PHE A 11 4.73 -7.59 -4.77
N ASP A 12 5.40 -8.42 -3.97
CA ASP A 12 4.80 -9.61 -3.37
C ASP A 12 4.87 -9.53 -1.83
N VAL A 13 4.13 -10.42 -1.19
CA VAL A 13 4.20 -10.67 0.25
C VAL A 13 4.13 -12.17 0.46
N LYS A 14 4.97 -12.68 1.36
CA LYS A 14 4.98 -14.06 1.79
C LYS A 14 4.67 -14.13 3.28
N ASP A 15 3.74 -15.00 3.66
CA ASP A 15 3.36 -15.29 5.06
C ASP A 15 3.08 -14.02 5.89
N GLY A 16 2.43 -13.02 5.27
CA GLY A 16 2.20 -11.71 5.88
C GLY A 16 0.93 -11.01 5.40
N ASN A 17 0.56 -9.92 6.09
CA ASN A 17 -0.59 -9.10 5.76
C ASN A 17 -0.14 -7.75 5.15
N PRO A 18 -0.25 -7.53 3.83
CA PRO A 18 0.18 -6.28 3.20
C PRO A 18 -0.67 -5.07 3.60
N ASN A 19 -1.95 -5.29 3.89
CA ASN A 19 -2.91 -4.24 4.22
C ASN A 19 -4.10 -4.84 4.98
N GLY A 20 -4.11 -4.65 6.30
CA GLY A 20 -5.21 -5.10 7.14
C GLY A 20 -6.49 -4.29 6.97
N ASP A 21 -7.62 -4.97 7.14
CA ASP A 21 -8.95 -4.38 7.20
C ASP A 21 -9.38 -4.17 8.67
N PRO A 22 -9.59 -2.93 9.13
CA PRO A 22 -10.05 -2.65 10.49
C PRO A 22 -11.46 -3.19 10.75
N ASP A 23 -12.31 -3.31 9.73
CA ASP A 23 -13.69 -3.77 9.85
C ASP A 23 -13.80 -5.31 9.81
N ALA A 24 -12.75 -5.99 9.31
CA ALA A 24 -12.66 -7.44 9.26
C ALA A 24 -11.58 -8.01 10.19
N GLY A 25 -11.39 -7.40 11.38
CA GLY A 25 -10.50 -7.94 12.41
C GLY A 25 -9.03 -8.03 12.00
N ASN A 26 -8.56 -7.09 11.16
CA ASN A 26 -7.20 -7.03 10.63
C ASN A 26 -6.81 -8.20 9.70
N LEU A 27 -7.80 -8.89 9.10
CA LEU A 27 -7.54 -9.78 7.96
C LEU A 27 -7.02 -8.98 6.75
N PRO A 28 -6.35 -9.62 5.77
CA PRO A 28 -6.02 -8.95 4.52
C PRO A 28 -7.28 -8.38 3.86
N ARG A 29 -7.20 -7.15 3.36
CA ARG A 29 -8.29 -6.55 2.60
C ARG A 29 -8.56 -7.35 1.31
N ILE A 30 -9.83 -7.52 1.00
CA ILE A 30 -10.31 -8.20 -0.20
C ILE A 30 -11.28 -7.26 -0.90
N ASP A 31 -11.15 -7.14 -2.21
CA ASP A 31 -12.14 -6.47 -3.05
C ASP A 31 -13.42 -7.32 -3.13
N ALA A 32 -14.55 -6.75 -2.73
CA ALA A 32 -15.80 -7.50 -2.57
C ALA A 32 -16.41 -7.97 -3.90
N GLU A 33 -16.08 -7.31 -5.02
CA GLU A 33 -16.64 -7.62 -6.34
C GLU A 33 -15.85 -8.74 -7.03
N THR A 34 -14.52 -8.69 -6.91
CA THR A 34 -13.59 -9.58 -7.64
C THR A 34 -13.02 -10.70 -6.78
N GLY A 35 -13.07 -10.57 -5.45
CA GLY A 35 -12.44 -11.49 -4.50
C GLY A 35 -10.91 -11.41 -4.46
N GLN A 36 -10.29 -10.46 -5.16
CA GLN A 36 -8.84 -10.29 -5.16
C GLN A 36 -8.36 -9.56 -3.90
N GLY A 37 -7.14 -9.86 -3.46
CA GLY A 37 -6.50 -9.09 -2.39
C GLY A 37 -6.33 -7.62 -2.79
N LEU A 38 -6.67 -6.71 -1.88
CA LEU A 38 -6.61 -5.28 -2.11
C LEU A 38 -5.55 -4.63 -1.21
N VAL A 39 -4.72 -3.77 -1.80
CA VAL A 39 -3.86 -2.85 -1.06
C VAL A 39 -4.24 -1.44 -1.46
N THR A 40 -4.75 -0.66 -0.50
CA THR A 40 -5.28 0.66 -0.79
C THR A 40 -4.18 1.65 -1.18
N ASP A 41 -4.55 2.64 -1.97
CA ASP A 41 -3.66 3.72 -2.37
C ASP A 41 -3.12 4.49 -1.14
N VAL A 42 -3.94 4.68 -0.10
CA VAL A 42 -3.53 5.30 1.17
C VAL A 42 -2.46 4.47 1.88
N CYS A 43 -2.56 3.13 1.85
CA CYS A 43 -1.54 2.23 2.41
C CYS A 43 -0.18 2.44 1.72
N ILE A 44 -0.16 2.45 0.39
CA ILE A 44 1.07 2.68 -0.39
C ILE A 44 1.62 4.10 -0.17
N LYS A 45 0.75 5.12 -0.24
CA LYS A 45 1.13 6.53 0.02
C LYS A 45 1.75 6.69 1.42
N ARG A 46 1.25 5.98 2.43
CA ARG A 46 1.83 5.98 3.79
C ARG A 46 3.23 5.36 3.79
N LYS A 47 3.45 4.23 3.11
CA LYS A 47 4.79 3.62 3.03
C LYS A 47 5.80 4.55 2.35
N VAL A 48 5.40 5.21 1.26
CA VAL A 48 6.23 6.21 0.58
C VAL A 48 6.57 7.37 1.52
N ARG A 49 5.58 7.98 2.19
CA ARG A 49 5.81 9.08 3.14
C ARG A 49 6.71 8.66 4.30
N ASN A 50 6.50 7.48 4.87
CA ASN A 50 7.34 6.97 5.96
C ASN A 50 8.79 6.81 5.49
N TYR A 51 9.02 6.25 4.30
CA TYR A 51 10.36 6.14 3.74
C TYR A 51 11.01 7.52 3.56
N VAL A 52 10.30 8.49 2.96
CA VAL A 52 10.77 9.86 2.78
C VAL A 52 11.12 10.51 4.13
N GLY A 53 10.26 10.39 5.14
CA GLY A 53 10.53 10.92 6.48
C GLY A 53 11.76 10.29 7.13
N LEU A 54 11.90 8.96 7.03
CA LEU A 54 13.07 8.23 7.55
C LEU A 54 14.39 8.69 6.90
N VAL A 55 14.41 8.91 5.58
CA VAL A 55 15.64 9.32 4.88
C VAL A 55 15.96 10.81 5.01
N HIS A 56 14.97 11.64 5.35
CA HIS A 56 15.14 13.09 5.51
C HIS A 56 15.12 13.58 6.97
N GLY A 57 15.07 12.67 7.95
CA GLY A 57 15.23 12.99 9.37
C GLY A 57 14.00 13.61 10.01
N GLU A 58 12.82 13.43 9.43
CA GLU A 58 11.54 13.80 10.05
C GLU A 58 11.15 12.66 11.01
N GLN A 59 11.20 12.92 12.32
CA GLN A 59 10.77 12.00 13.38
C GLN A 59 9.26 12.03 13.57
#